data_AF-A0A2V8U7Z2-F1
#
_entry.id   AF-A0A2V8U7Z2-F1
#
_cell.length_a   1.000
_cell.length_b   1.000
_cell.length_c   1.000
_cell.angle_alpha   90.00
_cell.angle_beta   90.00
_cell.angle_gamma   90.00
#
_symmetry.space_group_name_H-M   'P 1'
#
loop_
_entity.id
_entity.type
_entity.pdbx_description
1 polymer ?
#
loop_
_entity_poly.entity_id
_entity_poly.type
_entity_poly.pdbx_seq_one_letter_code
_entity_poly.pdbx_strand_id
1 'polypeptide(L)'
;MGVPVAPKKSTLAYANENRPWELYQTVFEQTLFKCQELVASQGGWKKFRFKNKLMSLDGSIIDLSVSMFDWAKFRRTKGAIKLHLLLDHDGYLPSFAVVTEGKTSEIKVARTLRFAPGTILAIDRGYVDYEWFRELTQEEVYFVTRMKEKAVYEVKEQLQAPENSNVVRDQIISFPRLARAGEEPVLFRRVEIWDKEKQESMVFLSNLLAFGATTIAAIYKDRWQVELFCCIALGVTPTTEKR
;
A
#
# COMPACT_ATOMS: atom_id res chain seq x y z
N MET A 1 -13.39 -22.53 -14.57
CA MET A 1 -14.45 -22.58 -15.61
C MET A 1 -13.87 -23.27 -16.83
N GLY A 2 -14.42 -24.43 -17.19
CA GLY A 2 -14.02 -25.22 -18.36
C GLY A 2 -14.86 -24.85 -19.57
N VAL A 3 -14.29 -24.07 -20.49
CA VAL A 3 -14.89 -23.85 -21.81
C VAL A 3 -13.88 -24.34 -22.85
N PRO A 4 -14.24 -25.31 -23.70
CA PRO A 4 -13.30 -25.97 -24.62
C PRO A 4 -12.82 -25.08 -25.77
N VAL A 5 -13.47 -23.93 -25.99
CA VAL A 5 -13.12 -22.95 -27.03
C VAL A 5 -13.26 -21.55 -26.46
N ALA A 6 -12.27 -20.69 -26.70
CA ALA A 6 -12.34 -19.29 -26.30
C ALA A 6 -13.51 -18.60 -27.01
N PRO A 7 -14.43 -17.93 -26.28
CA PRO A 7 -15.55 -17.23 -26.91
C PRO A 7 -15.03 -16.13 -27.85
N LYS A 8 -15.77 -15.91 -28.95
CA LYS A 8 -15.46 -14.80 -29.88
C LYS A 8 -15.51 -13.48 -29.11
N LYS A 9 -14.59 -12.54 -29.39
CA LYS A 9 -14.46 -11.24 -28.70
C LYS A 9 -15.80 -10.49 -28.57
N SER A 10 -16.64 -10.55 -29.61
CA SER A 10 -17.97 -9.93 -29.63
C SER A 10 -18.95 -10.54 -28.63
N THR A 11 -18.85 -11.84 -28.34
CA THR A 11 -19.71 -12.56 -27.40
C THR A 11 -19.38 -12.20 -25.94
N LEU A 12 -18.09 -12.00 -25.62
CA LEU A 12 -17.67 -11.59 -24.28
C LEU A 12 -18.04 -10.13 -23.99
N ALA A 13 -17.82 -9.22 -24.95
CA ALA A 13 -18.22 -7.82 -24.81
C ALA A 13 -19.73 -7.68 -24.61
N TYR A 14 -20.53 -8.34 -25.45
CA TYR A 14 -21.99 -8.37 -25.32
C TYR A 14 -22.45 -8.95 -23.98
N ALA A 15 -21.84 -10.05 -23.53
CA ALA A 15 -22.15 -10.62 -22.22
C ALA A 15 -21.79 -9.67 -21.08
N ASN A 16 -20.69 -8.92 -21.20
CA ASN A 16 -20.29 -7.96 -20.18
C ASN A 16 -21.20 -6.72 -20.12
N GLU A 17 -21.73 -6.27 -21.27
CA GLU A 17 -22.69 -5.17 -21.34
C GLU A 17 -24.05 -5.52 -20.72
N ASN A 18 -24.47 -6.79 -20.81
CA ASN A 18 -25.81 -7.23 -20.40
C ASN A 18 -25.85 -7.91 -19.03
N ARG A 19 -24.70 -8.19 -18.41
CA ARG A 19 -24.65 -8.82 -17.09
C ARG A 19 -24.66 -7.77 -15.99
N PRO A 20 -25.47 -7.96 -14.93
CA PRO A 20 -25.41 -7.11 -13.74
C PRO A 20 -24.02 -7.17 -13.11
N TRP A 21 -23.55 -6.04 -12.57
CA TRP A 21 -22.22 -5.96 -11.96
C TRP A 21 -22.12 -6.83 -10.69
N GLU A 22 -23.26 -7.05 -10.03
CA GLU A 22 -23.47 -7.91 -8.87
C GLU A 22 -23.03 -9.36 -9.14
N LEU A 23 -23.13 -9.84 -10.38
CA LEU A 23 -22.62 -11.16 -10.75
C LEU A 23 -21.09 -11.22 -10.61
N TYR A 24 -20.38 -10.19 -11.10
CA TYR A 24 -18.92 -10.14 -10.99
C TYR A 24 -18.48 -9.98 -9.54
N GLN A 25 -19.20 -9.16 -8.76
CA GLN A 25 -18.97 -9.04 -7.32
C GLN A 25 -19.14 -10.39 -6.64
N THR A 26 -20.25 -11.09 -6.88
CA THR A 26 -20.52 -12.40 -6.27
C THR A 26 -19.45 -13.43 -6.62
N VAL A 27 -19.05 -13.51 -7.89
CA VAL A 27 -18.00 -14.44 -8.34
C VAL A 27 -16.66 -14.08 -7.69
N PHE A 28 -16.33 -12.79 -7.60
CA PHE A 28 -15.12 -12.31 -6.93
C PHE A 28 -15.12 -12.69 -5.45
N GLU A 29 -16.19 -12.37 -4.72
CA GLU A 29 -16.32 -12.67 -3.28
C GLU A 29 -16.25 -14.17 -2.99
N GLN A 30 -16.93 -15.00 -3.78
CA GLN A 30 -16.86 -16.46 -3.65
C GLN A 30 -15.46 -17.00 -3.93
N THR A 31 -14.77 -16.44 -4.92
CA THR A 31 -13.39 -16.84 -5.24
C THR A 31 -12.43 -16.40 -4.14
N LEU A 32 -12.58 -15.17 -3.65
CA LEU A 32 -11.79 -14.62 -2.54
C LEU A 32 -11.97 -15.47 -1.28
N PHE A 33 -13.21 -15.81 -0.93
CA PHE A 33 -13.52 -16.67 0.22
C PHE A 33 -12.80 -18.01 0.12
N LYS A 34 -12.86 -18.69 -1.04
CA LYS A 34 -12.14 -19.96 -1.26
C LYS A 34 -10.63 -19.80 -1.14
N CYS A 35 -10.07 -18.69 -1.63
CA CYS A 35 -8.65 -18.39 -1.47
C CYS A 35 -8.28 -18.20 0.00
N GLN A 36 -9.12 -17.50 0.78
CA GLN A 36 -8.91 -17.30 2.22
C GLN A 36 -8.94 -18.63 2.98
N GLU A 37 -9.90 -19.51 2.68
CA GLU A 37 -9.96 -20.86 3.27
C GLU A 37 -8.71 -21.68 2.95
N LEU A 38 -8.26 -21.64 1.70
CA LEU A 38 -7.06 -22.35 1.27
C LEU A 38 -5.82 -21.84 2.03
N VAL A 39 -5.63 -20.52 2.10
CA VAL A 39 -4.51 -19.90 2.83
C VAL A 39 -4.55 -20.28 4.31
N ALA A 40 -5.74 -20.25 4.93
CA ALA A 40 -5.91 -20.64 6.33
C ALA A 40 -5.57 -22.12 6.56
N SER A 41 -6.01 -23.01 5.66
CA SER A 41 -5.74 -24.45 5.75
C SER A 41 -4.25 -24.80 5.64
N GLN A 42 -3.46 -23.96 4.99
CA GLN A 42 -2.01 -24.12 4.85
C GLN A 42 -1.21 -23.49 6.00
N GLY A 43 -1.87 -22.99 7.04
CA GLY A 43 -1.22 -22.32 8.19
C GLY A 43 -0.83 -20.86 7.94
N GLY A 44 -1.27 -20.29 6.82
CA GLY A 44 -0.94 -18.94 6.38
C GLY A 44 0.46 -18.82 5.78
N TRP A 45 0.68 -17.78 4.97
CA TRP A 45 2.01 -17.42 4.47
C TRP A 45 2.59 -16.31 5.34
N LYS A 46 3.59 -16.62 6.18
CA LYS A 46 4.24 -15.63 7.05
C LYS A 46 5.68 -15.38 6.61
N LYS A 47 5.88 -14.29 5.87
CA LYS A 47 7.23 -13.82 5.49
C LYS A 47 8.01 -13.26 6.68
N PHE A 48 7.31 -12.58 7.59
CA PHE A 48 7.91 -11.93 8.75
C PHE A 48 7.67 -12.73 10.05
N ARG A 49 8.55 -12.53 11.03
CA ARG A 49 8.50 -13.22 12.33
C ARG A 49 7.64 -12.50 13.36
N PHE A 50 7.28 -11.24 13.12
CA PHE A 50 6.38 -10.50 14.01
C PHE A 50 4.94 -10.99 13.86
N LYS A 51 4.12 -10.78 14.90
CA LYS A 51 2.72 -11.22 14.94
C LYS A 51 1.73 -10.15 14.45
N ASN A 52 2.19 -8.91 14.31
CA ASN A 52 1.40 -7.79 13.81
C ASN A 52 0.82 -8.09 12.43
N LYS A 53 -0.41 -7.64 12.20
CA LYS A 53 -1.03 -7.69 10.88
C LYS A 53 -0.29 -6.75 9.95
N LEU A 54 0.22 -7.23 8.82
CA LEU A 54 0.84 -6.38 7.80
C LEU A 54 -0.11 -6.20 6.63
N MET A 55 -0.35 -4.94 6.26
CA MET A 55 -1.16 -4.58 5.12
C MET A 55 -0.42 -3.59 4.22
N SER A 56 -0.67 -3.66 2.91
CA SER A 56 -0.19 -2.65 1.96
C SER A 56 -1.33 -1.87 1.35
N LEU A 57 -1.22 -0.55 1.40
CA LEU A 57 -2.19 0.35 0.77
C LEU A 57 -1.55 0.98 -0.47
N ASP A 58 -2.22 0.84 -1.61
CA ASP A 58 -1.75 1.41 -2.87
C ASP A 58 -2.89 1.89 -3.76
N GLY A 59 -2.58 2.90 -4.59
CA GLY A 59 -3.51 3.49 -5.53
C GLY A 59 -3.07 3.20 -6.97
N SER A 60 -3.92 2.57 -7.76
CA SER A 60 -3.71 2.29 -9.18
C SER A 60 -4.67 3.07 -10.05
N ILE A 61 -4.18 3.70 -11.11
CA ILE A 61 -5.01 4.41 -12.10
C ILE A 61 -5.33 3.43 -13.24
N ILE A 62 -6.61 3.30 -13.57
CA ILE A 62 -7.10 2.52 -14.70
C ILE A 62 -7.60 3.51 -15.74
N ASP A 63 -6.91 3.59 -16.87
CA ASP A 63 -7.32 4.40 -18.01
C ASP A 63 -8.57 3.81 -18.66
N LEU A 64 -9.60 4.64 -18.85
CA LEU A 64 -10.86 4.26 -19.49
C LEU A 64 -11.01 4.99 -20.83
N SER A 65 -11.58 4.30 -21.82
CA SER A 65 -12.09 4.98 -23.01
C SER A 65 -13.26 5.88 -22.59
N VAL A 66 -13.17 7.18 -22.91
CA VAL A 66 -14.19 8.20 -22.57
C VAL A 66 -15.59 7.81 -23.06
N SER A 67 -15.67 7.02 -24.13
CA SER A 67 -16.92 6.57 -24.72
C SER A 67 -17.80 5.70 -23.81
N MET A 68 -17.26 5.16 -22.69
CA MET A 68 -18.01 4.26 -21.80
C MET A 68 -18.28 4.82 -20.40
N PHE A 69 -17.65 5.93 -19.98
CA PHE A 69 -17.75 6.42 -18.59
C PHE A 69 -17.68 7.95 -18.49
N ASP A 70 -18.81 8.62 -18.66
CA ASP A 70 -18.91 10.09 -18.62
C ASP A 70 -18.63 10.70 -17.23
N TRP A 71 -18.84 9.94 -16.15
CA TRP A 71 -18.62 10.40 -14.77
C TRP A 71 -17.15 10.40 -14.35
N ALA A 72 -16.27 9.67 -15.04
CA ALA A 72 -14.88 9.44 -14.64
C ALA A 72 -13.86 10.32 -15.40
N LYS A 73 -14.14 11.61 -15.60
CA LYS A 73 -13.29 12.51 -16.44
C LYS A 73 -11.99 12.93 -15.74
N PHE A 74 -10.85 12.39 -16.21
CA PHE A 74 -9.52 12.72 -15.68
C PHE A 74 -8.84 13.88 -16.45
N ARG A 75 -8.94 13.90 -17.79
CA ARG A 75 -8.54 15.01 -18.69
C ARG A 75 -9.58 15.23 -19.80
N ARG A 76 -9.52 16.34 -20.54
CA ARG A 76 -10.49 16.72 -21.62
C ARG A 76 -10.82 15.60 -22.62
N THR A 77 -9.93 14.63 -22.82
CA THR A 77 -10.06 13.53 -23.79
C THR A 77 -9.83 12.12 -23.22
N LYS A 78 -9.64 11.96 -21.90
CA LYS A 78 -9.40 10.65 -21.26
C LYS A 78 -10.13 10.53 -19.92
N GLY A 79 -10.92 9.47 -19.78
CA GLY A 79 -11.51 9.07 -18.52
C GLY A 79 -10.53 8.20 -17.75
N ALA A 80 -10.47 8.32 -16.43
CA ALA A 80 -9.69 7.41 -15.61
C ALA A 80 -10.35 7.25 -14.25
N ILE A 81 -10.36 6.02 -13.77
CA ILE A 81 -10.73 5.71 -12.39
C ILE A 81 -9.47 5.40 -11.59
N LYS A 82 -9.53 5.63 -10.29
CA LYS A 82 -8.47 5.25 -9.36
C LYS A 82 -9.00 4.15 -8.43
N LEU A 83 -8.35 3.00 -8.48
CA LEU A 83 -8.56 1.87 -7.58
C LEU A 83 -7.60 2.02 -6.39
N HIS A 84 -8.14 2.16 -5.18
CA HIS A 84 -7.36 2.08 -3.94
C HIS A 84 -7.53 0.69 -3.36
N LEU A 85 -6.43 -0.02 -3.19
CA LEU A 85 -6.40 -1.42 -2.78
C LEU A 85 -5.62 -1.57 -1.48
N LEU A 86 -6.22 -2.30 -0.54
CA LEU A 86 -5.57 -2.77 0.67
C LEU A 86 -5.29 -4.27 0.54
N LEU A 87 -4.01 -4.62 0.44
CA LEU A 87 -3.55 -6.00 0.35
C LEU A 87 -3.17 -6.51 1.74
N ASP A 88 -3.74 -7.64 2.12
CA ASP A 88 -3.38 -8.38 3.31
C ASP A 88 -2.19 -9.29 3.03
N HIS A 89 -1.10 -9.14 3.79
CA HIS A 89 0.12 -9.94 3.60
C HIS A 89 -0.03 -11.37 4.12
N ASP A 90 -1.07 -11.65 4.90
CA ASP A 90 -1.46 -13.03 5.23
C ASP A 90 -2.14 -13.64 3.99
N GLY A 91 -1.31 -14.20 3.09
CA GLY A 91 -1.77 -14.83 1.85
C GLY A 91 -1.82 -13.92 0.63
N TYR A 92 -1.43 -12.65 0.75
CA TYR A 92 -1.42 -11.67 -0.35
C TYR A 92 -2.78 -11.54 -1.04
N LEU A 93 -3.83 -11.43 -0.23
CA LEU A 93 -5.21 -11.32 -0.70
C LEU A 93 -5.74 -9.90 -0.51
N PRO A 94 -6.58 -9.40 -1.43
CA PRO A 94 -7.21 -8.10 -1.26
C PRO A 94 -8.20 -8.16 -0.09
N SER A 95 -8.11 -7.19 0.81
CA SER A 95 -9.00 -7.05 1.96
C SER A 95 -10.00 -5.90 1.79
N PHE A 96 -9.62 -4.87 1.03
CA PHE A 96 -10.48 -3.74 0.72
C PHE A 96 -10.12 -3.18 -0.65
N ALA A 97 -11.14 -2.79 -1.43
CA ALA A 97 -10.98 -2.16 -2.72
C ALA A 97 -12.04 -1.06 -2.87
N VAL A 98 -11.62 0.14 -3.26
CA VAL A 98 -12.54 1.24 -3.58
C VAL A 98 -12.15 1.92 -4.88
N VAL A 99 -13.16 2.15 -5.72
CA VAL A 99 -13.02 2.86 -6.98
C VAL A 99 -13.47 4.30 -6.77
N THR A 100 -12.65 5.24 -7.22
CA THR A 100 -12.90 6.68 -7.15
C THR A 100 -12.58 7.34 -8.47
N GLU A 101 -12.97 8.60 -8.65
CA GLU A 101 -12.53 9.39 -9.80
C GLU A 101 -10.99 9.51 -9.82
N GLY A 102 -10.37 9.50 -11.01
CA GLY A 102 -8.91 9.50 -11.16
C GLY A 102 -8.16 10.64 -10.46
N LYS A 103 -8.83 11.77 -10.19
CA LYS A 103 -8.24 12.94 -9.50
C LYS A 103 -8.30 12.86 -7.98
N THR A 104 -9.00 11.87 -7.43
CA THR A 104 -9.14 11.71 -5.98
C THR A 104 -7.78 11.45 -5.36
N SER A 105 -7.43 12.20 -4.33
CA SER A 105 -6.18 12.02 -3.61
C SER A 105 -6.23 10.77 -2.74
N GLU A 106 -5.16 9.99 -2.79
CA GLU A 106 -4.88 8.77 -2.03
C GLU A 106 -5.17 8.95 -0.53
N ILE A 107 -4.70 10.06 0.05
CA ILE A 107 -4.89 10.33 1.48
C ILE A 107 -6.36 10.49 1.88
N LYS A 108 -7.22 10.97 0.97
CA LYS A 108 -8.65 11.14 1.29
C LYS A 108 -9.31 9.81 1.56
N VAL A 109 -8.96 8.79 0.79
CA VAL A 109 -9.45 7.42 0.97
C VAL A 109 -8.78 6.77 2.16
N ALA A 110 -7.47 6.95 2.34
CA ALA A 110 -6.76 6.36 3.48
C ALA A 110 -7.35 6.78 4.83
N ARG A 111 -7.79 8.04 4.97
CA ARG A 111 -8.44 8.57 6.18
C ARG A 111 -9.83 7.99 6.46
N THR A 112 -10.50 7.39 5.46
CA THR A 112 -11.79 6.70 5.69
C THR A 112 -11.61 5.28 6.18
N LEU A 113 -10.40 4.72 6.05
CA LEU A 113 -10.09 3.38 6.54
C LEU A 113 -9.92 3.39 8.06
N ARG A 114 -10.25 2.26 8.69
CA ARG A 114 -10.03 2.00 10.10
C ARG A 114 -9.29 0.68 10.22
N PHE A 115 -8.31 0.64 11.11
CA PHE A 115 -7.44 -0.51 11.30
C PHE A 115 -7.48 -0.94 12.76
N ALA A 116 -7.29 -2.23 13.01
CA ALA A 116 -7.17 -2.71 14.37
C ALA A 116 -5.82 -2.25 14.97
N PRO A 117 -5.78 -1.89 16.27
CA PRO A 117 -4.54 -1.63 16.99
C PRO A 117 -3.49 -2.73 16.75
N GLY A 118 -2.24 -2.34 16.55
CA GLY A 118 -1.13 -3.23 16.23
C GLY A 118 -0.98 -3.57 14.74
N THR A 119 -1.86 -3.09 13.86
CA THR A 119 -1.69 -3.24 12.40
C THR A 119 -0.50 -2.41 11.90
N ILE A 120 0.29 -2.96 10.98
CA ILE A 120 1.38 -2.27 10.27
C ILE A 120 0.93 -2.01 8.84
N LEU A 121 1.02 -0.76 8.40
CA LEU A 121 0.70 -0.31 7.05
C LEU A 121 1.98 -0.03 6.26
N ALA A 122 2.25 -0.77 5.19
CA ALA A 122 3.26 -0.41 4.22
C ALA A 122 2.61 0.43 3.11
N ILE A 123 2.98 1.72 3.01
CA ILE A 123 2.28 2.70 2.16
C ILE A 123 3.27 3.44 1.26
N ASP A 124 2.82 3.85 0.07
CA ASP A 124 3.66 4.64 -0.83
C ASP A 124 3.74 6.12 -0.38
N ARG A 125 4.75 6.83 -0.89
CA ARG A 125 5.03 8.25 -0.63
C ARG A 125 3.85 9.18 -0.97
N GLY A 126 2.93 8.74 -1.84
CA GLY A 126 1.69 9.45 -2.17
C GLY A 126 0.73 9.63 -0.98
N TYR A 127 0.86 8.79 0.04
CA TYR A 127 0.04 8.81 1.27
C TYR A 127 0.67 9.62 2.41
N VAL A 128 1.80 10.32 2.17
CA VAL A 128 2.49 11.09 3.22
C VAL A 128 1.65 12.30 3.65
N ASP A 129 1.11 12.18 4.86
CA ASP A 129 0.41 13.22 5.60
C ASP A 129 0.73 13.06 7.09
N TYR A 130 1.41 14.05 7.67
CA TYR A 130 1.94 13.93 9.03
C TYR A 130 0.85 13.98 10.11
N GLU A 131 -0.27 14.64 9.84
CA GLU A 131 -1.39 14.66 10.80
C GLU A 131 -2.06 13.28 10.86
N TRP A 132 -2.25 12.65 9.70
CA TRP A 132 -2.73 11.26 9.65
C TRP A 132 -1.75 10.29 10.30
N PHE A 133 -0.44 10.47 10.12
CA PHE A 133 0.56 9.64 10.83
C PHE A 133 0.51 9.80 12.34
N ARG A 134 0.17 11.00 12.82
CA ARG A 134 -0.09 11.24 14.24
C ARG A 134 -1.34 10.50 14.71
N GLU A 135 -2.44 10.59 13.98
CA GLU A 135 -3.68 9.86 14.27
C GLU A 135 -3.42 8.35 14.34
N LEU A 136 -2.75 7.78 13.32
CA LEU A 136 -2.38 6.36 13.33
C LEU A 136 -1.56 5.99 14.57
N THR A 137 -0.58 6.83 14.94
CA THR A 137 0.26 6.59 16.12
C THR A 137 -0.56 6.60 17.41
N GLN A 138 -1.59 7.45 17.51
CA GLN A 138 -2.51 7.50 18.66
C GLN A 138 -3.45 6.30 18.70
N GLU A 139 -3.83 5.76 17.54
CA GLU A 139 -4.65 4.55 17.39
C GLU A 139 -3.84 3.25 17.51
N GLU A 140 -2.55 3.33 17.87
CA GLU A 140 -1.62 2.19 17.91
C GLU A 140 -1.51 1.46 16.56
N VAL A 141 -1.77 2.16 15.47
CA VAL A 141 -1.57 1.69 14.10
C VAL A 141 -0.20 2.15 13.62
N TYR A 142 0.58 1.20 13.15
CA TYR A 142 1.93 1.43 12.69
C TYR A 142 2.00 1.62 11.18
N PHE A 143 3.04 2.28 10.69
CA PHE A 143 3.25 2.43 9.25
C PHE A 143 4.72 2.39 8.88
N VAL A 144 4.99 2.10 7.61
CA VAL A 144 6.28 2.28 6.95
C VAL A 144 6.05 2.93 5.59
N THR A 145 6.72 4.05 5.33
CA THR A 145 6.67 4.79 4.07
C THR A 145 8.05 5.26 3.64
N ARG A 146 8.22 5.64 2.38
CA ARG A 146 9.36 6.43 1.93
C ARG A 146 9.25 7.87 2.44
N MET A 147 10.35 8.39 2.99
CA MET A 147 10.45 9.77 3.43
C MET A 147 10.61 10.71 2.22
N LYS A 148 10.04 11.91 2.29
CA LYS A 148 10.27 12.95 1.28
C LYS A 148 11.64 13.61 1.53
N GLU A 149 12.42 13.81 0.47
CA GLU A 149 13.78 14.39 0.56
C GLU A 149 13.83 15.74 1.27
N LYS A 150 12.81 16.58 1.06
CA LYS A 150 12.72 17.94 1.64
C LYS A 150 11.93 17.99 2.95
N ALA A 151 11.76 16.87 3.64
CA ALA A 151 11.07 16.85 4.92
C ALA A 151 11.90 17.59 5.97
N VAL A 152 11.28 18.53 6.68
CA VAL A 152 11.89 19.26 7.80
C VAL A 152 11.60 18.50 9.09
N TYR A 153 12.64 18.03 9.78
CA TYR A 153 12.54 17.24 11.00
C TYR A 153 13.66 17.61 11.97
N GLU A 154 13.44 17.26 13.24
CA GLU A 154 14.44 17.35 14.30
C GLU A 154 14.86 15.95 14.72
N VAL A 155 16.16 15.70 14.82
CA VAL A 155 16.69 14.46 15.39
C VAL A 155 16.65 14.56 16.91
N LYS A 156 16.00 13.59 17.57
CA LYS A 156 15.93 13.48 19.03
C LYS A 156 16.92 12.45 19.56
N GLU A 157 17.18 11.38 18.80
CA GLU A 157 18.12 10.34 19.18
C GLU A 157 18.75 9.71 17.93
N GLN A 158 20.04 9.34 18.03
CA GLN A 158 20.74 8.55 17.02
C GLN A 158 20.87 7.12 17.55
N LEU A 159 20.26 6.15 16.87
CA LEU A 159 20.36 4.75 17.23
C LEU A 159 21.62 4.13 16.61
N GLN A 160 22.19 3.14 17.30
CA GLN A 160 23.32 2.39 16.79
C GLN A 160 22.88 1.53 15.60
N ALA A 161 23.51 1.73 14.45
CA ALA A 161 23.27 0.89 13.28
C ALA A 161 23.77 -0.54 13.54
N PRO A 162 23.04 -1.59 13.10
CA PRO A 162 23.52 -2.96 13.22
C PRO A 162 24.84 -3.18 12.48
N GLU A 163 25.77 -3.88 13.11
CA GLU A 163 27.03 -4.28 12.48
C GLU A 163 26.79 -5.13 11.23
N ASN A 164 27.65 -4.98 10.21
CA ASN A 164 27.55 -5.68 8.92
C ASN A 164 26.21 -5.50 8.17
N SER A 165 25.49 -4.41 8.44
CA SER A 165 24.28 -4.05 7.70
C SER A 165 24.53 -2.96 6.66
N ASN A 166 23.56 -2.77 5.77
CA ASN A 166 23.53 -1.64 4.83
C ASN A 166 22.84 -0.39 5.41
N VAL A 167 22.61 -0.35 6.72
CA VAL A 167 22.00 0.80 7.40
C VAL A 167 23.05 1.91 7.52
N VAL A 168 22.76 3.05 6.92
CA VAL A 168 23.62 4.25 6.94
C VAL A 168 23.31 5.11 8.15
N ARG A 169 22.01 5.30 8.46
CA ARG A 169 21.55 6.05 9.63
C ARG A 169 20.29 5.44 10.19
N ASP A 170 20.17 5.46 11.51
CA ASP A 170 18.98 5.07 12.24
C ASP A 170 18.73 6.12 13.33
N GLN A 171 17.59 6.78 13.28
CA GLN A 171 17.32 7.99 14.05
C GLN A 171 15.90 8.00 14.57
N ILE A 172 15.72 8.42 15.82
CA ILE A 172 14.44 8.89 16.32
C ILE A 172 14.33 10.38 16.01
N ILE A 173 13.26 10.75 15.34
CA ILE A 173 13.00 12.11 14.87
C ILE A 173 11.62 12.57 15.32
N SER A 174 11.41 13.88 15.26
CA SER A 174 10.07 14.49 15.38
C SER A 174 9.89 15.52 14.28
N PHE A 175 8.64 15.82 13.93
CA PHE A 175 8.33 16.87 12.96
C PHE A 175 7.91 18.15 13.69
N PRO A 176 8.65 19.27 13.55
CA PRO A 176 8.26 20.55 14.16
C PRO A 176 6.84 21.00 13.80
N ARG A 177 6.38 20.65 12.60
CA ARG A 177 5.01 20.95 12.13
C ARG A 177 3.91 20.25 12.95
N LEU A 178 4.23 19.15 13.64
CA LEU A 178 3.31 18.44 14.53
C LEU A 178 3.41 18.90 15.98
N ALA A 179 4.36 19.79 16.31
CA ALA A 179 4.49 20.29 17.67
C ALA A 179 3.24 21.10 18.06
N ARG A 180 2.67 20.76 19.21
CA ARG A 180 1.58 21.51 19.84
C ARG A 180 2.05 22.01 21.20
N ALA A 181 1.68 23.23 21.56
CA ALA A 181 2.09 23.83 22.82
C ALA A 181 1.54 23.00 24.00
N GLY A 182 2.43 22.60 24.91
CA GLY A 182 2.06 21.81 26.09
C GLY A 182 1.91 20.30 25.84
N GLU A 183 2.20 19.80 24.63
CA GLU A 183 2.17 18.38 24.30
C GLU A 183 3.59 17.87 24.02
N GLU A 184 3.87 16.62 24.41
CA GLU A 184 5.12 15.93 24.05
C GLU A 184 5.20 15.73 22.53
N PRO A 185 6.40 15.84 21.93
CA PRO A 185 6.57 15.66 20.50
C PRO A 185 6.25 14.23 20.09
N VAL A 186 5.52 14.07 18.99
CA VAL A 186 5.29 12.75 18.40
C VAL A 186 6.60 12.25 17.78
N LEU A 187 7.05 11.09 18.23
CA LEU A 187 8.29 10.47 17.80
C LEU A 187 8.05 9.52 16.62
N PHE A 188 8.94 9.62 15.64
CA PHE A 188 9.01 8.73 14.50
C PHE A 188 10.43 8.19 14.36
N ARG A 189 10.59 7.11 13.62
CA ARG A 189 11.87 6.52 13.27
C ARG A 189 12.19 6.77 11.80
N ARG A 190 13.37 7.35 11.56
CA ARG A 190 13.96 7.55 10.25
C ARG A 190 15.09 6.54 10.07
N VAL A 191 14.97 5.70 9.04
CA VAL A 191 15.98 4.69 8.69
C VAL A 191 16.50 4.98 7.29
N GLU A 192 17.79 5.24 7.17
CA GLU A 192 18.48 5.41 5.90
C GLU A 192 19.27 4.14 5.58
N ILE A 193 19.01 3.56 4.42
CA ILE A 193 19.63 2.34 3.95
C ILE A 193 20.31 2.59 2.61
N TRP A 194 21.54 2.11 2.47
CA TRP A 194 22.25 2.11 1.19
C TRP A 194 21.77 0.94 0.32
N ASP A 195 21.24 1.26 -0.85
CA ASP A 195 20.94 0.28 -1.88
C ASP A 195 22.17 0.07 -2.77
N LYS A 196 22.76 -1.14 -2.71
CA LYS A 196 23.94 -1.49 -3.50
C LYS A 196 23.61 -1.70 -4.99
N GLU A 197 22.40 -2.10 -5.34
CA GLU A 197 22.01 -2.34 -6.73
C GLU A 197 21.81 -1.00 -7.44
N LYS A 198 21.14 -0.06 -6.77
CA LYS A 198 20.82 1.26 -7.32
C LYS A 198 21.88 2.33 -7.07
N GLN A 199 22.84 2.06 -6.19
CA GLN A 199 23.87 3.03 -5.76
C GLN A 199 23.23 4.31 -5.19
N GLU A 200 22.14 4.18 -4.44
CA GLU A 200 21.42 5.29 -3.83
C GLU A 200 21.04 5.01 -2.38
N SER A 201 20.92 6.07 -1.56
CA SER A 201 20.33 5.97 -0.23
C SER A 201 18.80 5.99 -0.30
N MET A 202 18.15 4.98 0.28
CA MET A 202 16.72 4.98 0.52
C MET A 202 16.43 5.42 1.95
N VAL A 203 15.53 6.39 2.12
CA VAL A 203 15.12 6.88 3.44
C VAL A 203 13.68 6.46 3.74
N PHE A 204 13.51 5.70 4.81
CA PHE A 204 12.22 5.24 5.31
C PHE A 204 11.81 6.01 6.56
N LEU A 205 10.50 6.20 6.69
CA LEU A 205 9.84 6.81 7.85
C LEU A 205 8.83 5.81 8.42
N SER A 206 8.82 5.66 9.73
CA SER A 206 7.92 4.76 10.45
C SER A 206 7.64 5.27 11.86
N ASN A 207 6.58 4.81 12.51
CA ASN A 207 6.37 4.93 13.96
C ASN A 207 6.71 3.61 14.70
N LEU A 208 7.29 2.61 14.03
CA LEU A 208 7.82 1.39 14.64
C LEU A 208 9.16 1.65 15.34
N LEU A 209 9.10 2.14 16.58
CA LEU A 209 10.30 2.52 17.31
C LEU A 209 11.13 1.31 17.77
N ALA A 210 10.50 0.15 18.00
CA ALA A 210 11.16 -1.04 18.56
C ALA A 210 11.71 -2.03 17.51
N PHE A 211 11.35 -1.88 16.23
CA PHE A 211 11.71 -2.88 15.20
C PHE A 211 13.18 -2.74 14.76
N GLY A 212 13.77 -3.77 14.17
CA GLY A 212 15.09 -3.61 13.54
C GLY A 212 15.01 -2.71 12.31
N ALA A 213 16.01 -1.84 12.09
CA ALA A 213 16.10 -0.98 10.90
C ALA A 213 15.97 -1.77 9.58
N THR A 214 16.61 -2.94 9.50
CA THR A 214 16.51 -3.85 8.34
C THR A 214 15.11 -4.43 8.17
N THR A 215 14.36 -4.63 9.27
CA THR A 215 12.97 -5.11 9.23
C THR A 215 12.05 -4.03 8.67
N ILE A 216 12.24 -2.77 9.06
CA ILE A 216 11.47 -1.63 8.52
C ILE A 216 11.64 -1.56 6.99
N ALA A 217 12.87 -1.66 6.49
CA ALA A 217 13.10 -1.67 5.05
C ALA A 217 12.53 -2.92 4.35
N ALA A 218 12.62 -4.09 4.99
CA ALA A 218 12.03 -5.31 4.46
C ALA A 218 10.50 -5.22 4.36
N ILE A 219 9.83 -4.59 5.33
CA ILE A 219 8.38 -4.29 5.30
C ILE A 219 8.07 -3.41 4.08
N TYR A 220 8.82 -2.32 3.88
CA TYR A 220 8.60 -1.44 2.73
C TYR A 220 8.85 -2.15 1.40
N LYS A 221 9.87 -3.01 1.32
CA LYS A 221 10.15 -3.82 0.12
C LYS A 221 9.00 -4.78 -0.18
N ASP A 222 8.37 -5.35 0.84
CA ASP A 222 7.24 -6.25 0.65
C ASP A 222 5.95 -5.53 0.23
N ARG A 223 5.88 -4.21 0.41
CA ARG A 223 4.81 -3.40 -0.17
C ARG A 223 4.62 -3.68 -1.66
N TRP A 224 5.69 -3.97 -2.39
CA TRP A 224 5.65 -4.21 -3.83
C TRP A 224 4.69 -5.33 -4.27
N GLN A 225 4.27 -6.21 -3.34
CA GLN A 225 3.27 -7.24 -3.61
C GLN A 225 1.91 -6.66 -3.99
N VAL A 226 1.53 -5.48 -3.50
CA VAL A 226 0.29 -4.81 -3.92
C VAL A 226 0.37 -4.29 -5.35
N GLU A 227 1.53 -3.75 -5.74
CA GLU A 227 1.76 -3.30 -7.13
C GLU A 227 1.72 -4.51 -8.06
N LEU A 228 2.36 -5.62 -7.68
CA LEU A 228 2.34 -6.86 -8.45
C LEU A 228 0.91 -7.41 -8.59
N PHE A 229 0.14 -7.41 -7.50
CA PHE A 229 -1.26 -7.82 -7.52
C PHE A 229 -2.07 -6.96 -8.50
N CYS A 230 -1.95 -5.64 -8.41
CA CYS A 230 -2.63 -4.71 -9.32
C CYS A 230 -2.21 -4.92 -10.78
N CYS A 231 -0.91 -5.08 -11.06
CA CYS A 231 -0.41 -5.36 -12.40
C CYS A 231 -1.00 -6.66 -12.97
N ILE A 232 -1.02 -7.74 -12.19
CA ILE A 232 -1.62 -9.02 -12.61
C ILE A 232 -3.12 -8.86 -12.84
N ALA A 233 -3.83 -8.21 -11.92
CA ALA A 233 -5.28 -8.01 -11.99
C ALA A 233 -5.70 -7.13 -13.20
N LEU A 234 -4.87 -6.15 -13.57
CA LEU A 234 -5.12 -5.24 -14.70
C LEU A 234 -4.53 -5.74 -16.03
N GLY A 235 -3.82 -6.87 -16.03
CA GLY A 235 -3.15 -7.39 -17.22
C GLY A 235 -2.01 -6.49 -17.73
N VAL A 236 -1.36 -5.75 -16.82
CA VAL A 236 -0.25 -4.84 -17.12
C VAL A 236 1.07 -5.45 -16.63
N THR A 237 2.16 -5.28 -17.37
CA THR A 237 3.49 -5.70 -16.94
C THR A 237 4.00 -4.83 -15.79
N PRO A 238 4.45 -5.40 -14.66
CA PRO A 238 4.99 -4.62 -13.56
C PRO A 238 6.27 -3.88 -14.00
N THR A 239 6.34 -2.58 -13.75
CA THR A 239 7.51 -1.76 -14.03
C THR A 239 8.61 -2.06 -13.02
N THR A 240 9.75 -2.58 -13.48
CA THR A 240 10.90 -2.98 -12.63
C THR A 240 11.59 -1.81 -11.90
N GLU A 241 11.24 -0.57 -12.22
CA GLU A 241 11.94 0.65 -11.79
C GLU A 241 11.83 0.94 -10.28
N LYS A 242 10.83 0.37 -9.60
CA LYS A 242 10.52 0.63 -8.18
C LYS A 242 11.03 -0.42 -7.18
N ARG A 243 11.86 -1.38 -7.60
CA ARG A 243 12.47 -2.38 -6.71
C ARG A 243 13.38 -1.79 -5.63
#